data_AF-A0A381XI49-F1
#
_entry.id   AF-A0A381XI49-F1
#
_cell.length_a   1.000
_cell.length_b   1.000
_cell.length_c   1.000
_cell.angle_alpha   90.00
_cell.angle_beta   90.00
_cell.angle_gamma   90.00
#
_symmetry.space_group_name_H-M   'P 1'
#
loop_
_entity.id
_entity.type
_entity.pdbx_description
1 polymer ?
#
loop_
_entity_poly.entity_id
_entity_poly.type
_entity_poly.pdbx_seq_one_letter_code
_entity_poly.pdbx_strand_id
1 'polypeptide(L)'
;MVKFDDLDISIISFVADHPNCTVTDCAKSLFSPQNTEDLQKKDSMLRHRFKALVLEKFLLEEKEQNRRIFKIDSKLIHFGPELRFVNIGGEKFIHKDLVKDYCILINTVDGVIIRSLDKLENKWK
;
A
#
# COMPACT_ATOMS: atom_id res chain seq x y z
N MET A 1 -16.44 1.00 -7.11
CA MET A 1 -15.06 1.24 -7.57
C MET A 1 -14.27 2.05 -6.55
N VAL A 2 -13.59 1.34 -5.65
CA VAL A 2 -12.59 1.93 -4.74
C VAL A 2 -11.45 2.47 -5.60
N LYS A 3 -11.28 3.79 -5.66
CA LYS A 3 -10.13 4.41 -6.32
C LYS A 3 -9.03 4.55 -5.28
N PHE A 4 -7.98 3.76 -5.42
CA PHE A 4 -6.73 3.99 -4.70
C PHE A 4 -6.04 5.22 -5.30
N ASP A 5 -5.73 6.20 -4.46
CA ASP A 5 -4.82 7.26 -4.83
C ASP A 5 -3.36 6.89 -4.51
N ASP A 6 -2.44 7.75 -4.95
CA ASP A 6 -1.00 7.53 -4.76
C ASP A 6 -0.63 7.39 -3.26
N LEU A 7 -1.37 8.04 -2.35
CA LEU A 7 -1.13 7.92 -0.91
C LEU A 7 -1.58 6.56 -0.37
N ASP A 8 -2.73 6.05 -0.81
CA ASP A 8 -3.20 4.73 -0.39
C ASP A 8 -2.23 3.62 -0.84
N ILE A 9 -1.67 3.75 -2.05
CA ILE A 9 -0.63 2.84 -2.55
C ILE A 9 0.66 2.96 -1.71
N SER A 10 1.07 4.17 -1.35
CA SER A 10 2.23 4.38 -0.47
C SER A 10 2.02 3.76 0.92
N ILE A 11 0.81 3.87 1.49
CA ILE A 11 0.47 3.23 2.77
C ILE A 11 0.59 1.71 2.66
N ILE A 12 -0.02 1.09 1.63
CA ILE A 12 0.01 -0.36 1.46
C ILE A 12 1.46 -0.84 1.26
N SER A 13 2.23 -0.14 0.45
CA SER A 13 3.64 -0.46 0.20
C SER A 13 4.45 -0.37 1.50
N PHE A 14 4.27 0.71 2.27
CA PHE A 14 4.93 0.87 3.56
C PHE A 14 4.62 -0.27 4.53
N VAL A 15 3.34 -0.66 4.65
CA VAL A 15 2.91 -1.74 5.56
C VAL A 15 3.42 -3.11 5.10
N ALA A 16 3.55 -3.33 3.78
CA ALA A 16 4.13 -4.54 3.23
C ALA A 16 5.60 -4.70 3.62
N ASP A 17 6.37 -3.62 3.53
CA ASP A 17 7.80 -3.60 3.88
C ASP A 17 8.03 -3.62 5.41
N HIS A 18 7.06 -3.13 6.19
CA HIS A 18 7.12 -3.01 7.64
C HIS A 18 5.91 -3.69 8.31
N PRO A 19 5.85 -5.04 8.33
CA PRO A 19 4.77 -5.74 9.01
C PRO A 19 4.78 -5.41 10.51
N ASN A 20 3.60 -5.35 11.13
CA ASN A 20 3.39 -4.92 12.51
C ASN A 20 3.67 -3.42 12.76
N CYS A 21 3.72 -2.59 11.72
CA CYS A 21 3.85 -1.14 11.88
C CYS A 21 2.59 -0.50 12.47
N THR A 22 2.75 0.70 13.01
CA THR A 22 1.63 1.56 13.42
C THR A 22 1.40 2.69 12.40
N VAL A 23 0.24 3.35 12.50
CA VAL A 23 -0.06 4.55 11.71
C VAL A 23 1.00 5.64 11.92
N THR A 24 1.51 5.76 13.15
CA THR A 24 2.50 6.75 13.52
C THR A 24 3.86 6.46 12.87
N ASP A 25 4.23 5.19 12.73
CA ASP A 25 5.46 4.80 12.03
C ASP A 25 5.36 5.16 10.54
N CYS A 26 4.20 4.90 9.93
CA CYS A 26 3.91 5.28 8.56
C CYS A 26 3.96 6.80 8.37
N ALA A 27 3.38 7.58 9.30
CA ALA A 27 3.41 9.04 9.25
C ALA A 27 4.85 9.58 9.29
N LYS A 28 5.69 9.01 10.15
CA LYS A 28 7.10 9.40 10.25
C LYS A 28 7.86 9.09 8.97
N SER A 29 7.66 7.91 8.40
CA SER A 29 8.35 7.48 7.19
C SER A 29 7.92 8.28 5.95
N LEU A 30 6.61 8.41 5.71
CA LEU A 30 6.10 9.04 4.50
C LEU A 30 6.26 10.56 4.46
N PHE A 31 6.22 11.23 5.62
CA PHE A 31 6.17 12.69 5.67
C PHE A 31 7.36 13.36 6.35
N SER A 32 8.22 12.61 7.05
CA SER A 32 9.36 13.15 7.80
C SER A 32 9.02 14.43 8.61
N PRO A 33 7.99 14.38 9.48
CA PRO A 33 7.49 15.55 10.18
C PRO A 33 8.56 16.16 11.08
N GLN A 34 8.65 17.49 11.08
CA GLN A 34 9.71 18.23 11.77
C GLN A 34 9.40 18.49 13.26
N ASN A 35 8.13 18.35 13.67
CA ASN A 35 7.69 18.58 15.04
C ASN A 35 6.46 17.73 15.40
N THR A 36 6.08 17.76 16.68
CA THR A 36 4.97 16.96 17.23
C THR A 36 3.62 17.35 16.65
N GLU A 37 3.38 18.63 16.37
CA GLU A 37 2.10 19.11 15.83
C GLU A 37 1.88 18.61 14.39
N ASP A 38 2.91 18.72 13.54
CA ASP A 38 2.87 18.19 12.19
C ASP A 38 2.70 16.67 12.21
N LEU A 39 3.44 15.96 13.07
CA LEU A 39 3.27 14.51 13.26
C LEU A 39 1.81 14.17 13.62
N GLN A 40 1.20 14.86 14.58
CA GLN A 40 -0.19 14.60 14.98
C GLN A 40 -1.18 14.85 13.83
N LYS A 41 -0.94 15.88 13.02
CA LYS A 41 -1.77 16.19 11.85
C LYS A 41 -1.67 15.09 10.78
N LYS A 42 -0.45 14.67 10.44
CA LYS A 42 -0.21 13.58 9.47
C LYS A 42 -0.76 12.25 9.97
N ASP A 43 -0.52 11.93 11.23
CA ASP A 43 -1.02 10.71 11.89
C ASP A 43 -2.55 10.67 11.88
N SER A 44 -3.22 11.76 12.24
CA SER A 44 -4.70 11.85 12.21
C SER A 44 -5.28 11.65 10.80
N MET A 45 -4.64 12.26 9.80
CA MET A 45 -5.02 12.07 8.39
C MET A 45 -4.86 10.60 7.97
N LEU A 46 -3.72 9.98 8.29
CA LEU A 46 -3.47 8.58 7.95
C LEU A 46 -4.42 7.63 8.68
N ARG A 47 -4.82 7.91 9.93
CA ARG A 47 -5.80 7.08 10.65
C ARG A 47 -7.11 6.92 9.87
N HIS A 48 -7.57 7.98 9.21
CA HIS A 48 -8.77 7.89 8.36
C HIS A 48 -8.56 6.96 7.16
N ARG A 49 -7.39 7.05 6.51
CA ARG A 49 -7.03 6.19 5.37
C ARG A 49 -6.87 4.73 5.78
N PHE A 50 -6.13 4.46 6.86
CA PHE A 50 -5.97 3.11 7.41
C PHE A 50 -7.32 2.48 7.76
N LYS A 51 -8.24 3.23 8.38
CA LYS A 51 -9.57 2.72 8.71
C LYS A 51 -10.33 2.28 7.46
N ALA A 52 -10.27 3.05 6.37
CA ALA A 52 -10.90 2.68 5.10
C ALA A 52 -10.25 1.41 4.50
N LEU A 53 -8.92 1.33 4.48
CA LEU A 53 -8.19 0.18 3.97
C LEU A 53 -8.44 -1.11 4.79
N VAL A 54 -8.64 -0.99 6.10
CA VAL A 54 -9.02 -2.11 6.98
C VAL A 54 -10.45 -2.56 6.73
N LEU A 55 -11.38 -1.61 6.56
CA LEU A 55 -12.79 -1.93 6.29
C LEU A 55 -12.95 -2.74 4.99
N GLU A 56 -12.15 -2.39 3.99
CA GLU A 56 -12.08 -3.09 2.69
C GLU A 56 -11.14 -4.32 2.70
N LYS A 57 -10.57 -4.68 3.86
CA LYS A 57 -9.67 -5.84 4.09
C LYS A 57 -8.32 -5.81 3.35
N PHE A 58 -7.93 -4.67 2.79
CA PHE A 58 -6.58 -4.52 2.23
C PHE A 58 -5.51 -4.50 3.33
N LEU A 59 -5.86 -3.94 4.49
CA LEU A 59 -5.04 -4.03 5.70
C LEU A 59 -5.74 -4.90 6.75
N LEU A 60 -4.95 -5.71 7.44
CA LEU A 60 -5.35 -6.47 8.61
C LEU A 60 -4.90 -5.70 9.85
N GLU A 61 -5.86 -5.32 10.70
CA GLU A 61 -5.60 -4.68 11.99
C GLU A 61 -5.53 -5.73 13.09
N GLU A 62 -4.43 -5.74 13.84
CA GLU A 62 -4.28 -6.52 15.06
C GLU A 62 -4.05 -5.59 16.25
N LYS A 63 -4.59 -5.95 17.42
CA LYS A 63 -4.33 -5.23 18.66
C LYS A 63 -3.22 -5.94 19.42
N GLU A 64 -2.05 -5.32 19.50
CA GLU A 64 -0.92 -5.81 20.29
C GLU A 64 -0.76 -4.92 21.53
N GLN A 65 -1.01 -5.50 22.70
CA GLN A 65 -1.05 -4.80 23.98
C GLN A 65 -1.98 -3.57 23.95
N ASN A 66 -1.40 -2.38 23.82
CA ASN A 66 -2.08 -1.09 23.80
C ASN A 66 -1.92 -0.33 22.46
N ARG A 67 -1.39 -0.99 21.42
CA ARG A 67 -1.17 -0.43 20.09
C ARG A 67 -1.96 -1.23 19.04
N ARG A 68 -2.34 -0.53 17.98
CA ARG A 68 -2.90 -1.14 16.77
C ARG A 68 -1.77 -1.27 15.77
N ILE A 69 -1.52 -2.49 15.34
CA ILE A 69 -0.50 -2.84 14.36
C ILE A 69 -1.18 -3.33 13.08
N PHE A 70 -0.50 -3.13 11.95
CA PHE A 70 -1.09 -3.40 10.64
C PHE A 70 -0.20 -4.33 9.81
N LYS A 71 -0.86 -5.15 9.00
CA LYS A 71 -0.25 -6.02 7.98
C LYS A 71 -1.09 -5.92 6.71
N ILE A 72 -0.51 -6.28 5.57
CA ILE A 72 -1.27 -6.46 4.33
C ILE A 72 -2.04 -7.79 4.33
N ASP A 73 -3.15 -7.86 3.61
CA ASP A 73 -3.73 -9.15 3.23
C ASP A 73 -3.00 -9.71 1.99
N SER A 74 -2.10 -10.67 2.23
CA SER A 74 -1.32 -11.38 1.20
C SER A 74 -2.16 -12.11 0.14
N LYS A 75 -3.46 -12.31 0.36
CA LYS A 75 -4.36 -12.87 -0.65
C LYS A 75 -4.78 -11.82 -1.68
N LEU A 76 -4.94 -10.58 -1.23
CA LEU A 76 -5.44 -9.48 -2.05
C LEU A 76 -4.30 -8.67 -2.67
N ILE A 77 -3.17 -8.55 -1.98
CA ILE A 77 -2.06 -7.68 -2.37
C ILE A 77 -0.86 -8.53 -2.73
N HIS A 78 -0.35 -8.30 -3.94
CA HIS A 78 0.80 -9.00 -4.50
C HIS A 78 1.82 -7.98 -4.99
N PHE A 79 3.10 -8.28 -4.78
CA PHE A 79 4.22 -7.47 -5.26
C PHE A 79 5.09 -8.29 -6.18
N GLY A 80 5.64 -7.65 -7.21
CA GLY A 80 6.64 -8.30 -8.03
C GLY A 80 7.00 -7.55 -9.31
N PRO A 81 8.10 -7.98 -9.95
CA PRO A 81 8.54 -7.39 -11.21
C PRO A 81 7.60 -7.77 -12.35
N GLU A 82 7.33 -6.82 -13.25
CA GLU A 82 6.75 -7.06 -14.57
C GLU A 82 5.42 -7.83 -14.58
N LEU A 83 4.67 -7.84 -13.47
CA LEU A 83 3.47 -8.67 -13.31
C LEU A 83 3.70 -10.16 -13.62
N ARG A 84 4.93 -10.67 -13.46
CA ARG A 84 5.28 -12.07 -13.83
C ARG A 84 4.47 -13.13 -13.10
N PHE A 85 3.81 -12.75 -12.01
CA PHE A 85 2.91 -13.59 -11.21
C PHE A 85 1.47 -13.60 -11.74
N VAL A 86 1.11 -12.73 -12.69
CA VAL A 86 -0.20 -12.69 -13.35
C VAL A 86 -0.17 -13.63 -14.54
N ASN A 87 -0.91 -14.72 -14.40
CA ASN A 87 -1.06 -15.72 -15.45
C ASN A 87 -2.52 -15.71 -15.93
N ILE A 88 -2.76 -15.31 -17.17
CA ILE A 88 -4.10 -15.24 -17.76
C ILE A 88 -4.19 -16.35 -18.81
N GLY A 89 -4.98 -17.38 -18.54
CA GLY A 89 -5.17 -18.49 -19.49
C GLY A 89 -3.92 -19.32 -19.77
N GLY A 90 -2.90 -19.28 -18.90
CA GLY A 90 -1.64 -20.00 -19.07
C GLY A 90 -0.52 -19.17 -19.70
N GLU A 91 -0.81 -17.95 -20.17
CA GLU A 91 0.19 -16.99 -20.65
C GLU A 91 0.54 -15.94 -19.59
N LYS A 92 1.84 -15.66 -19.47
CA LYS A 92 2.34 -14.57 -18.63
C LYS A 92 1.90 -13.24 -19.24
N PHE A 93 1.14 -12.47 -18.48
CA PHE A 93 0.72 -11.15 -18.91
C PHE A 93 1.90 -10.16 -18.76
N ILE A 94 2.36 -9.60 -19.89
CA ILE A 94 3.43 -8.58 -19.91
C ILE A 94 2.85 -7.30 -20.53
N HIS A 95 2.71 -6.25 -19.72
CA HIS A 95 2.27 -4.94 -20.20
C HIS A 95 3.46 -4.11 -20.68
N LYS A 96 3.41 -3.59 -21.92
CA LYS A 96 4.54 -2.87 -22.55
C LYS A 96 5.04 -1.67 -21.74
N ASP A 97 4.15 -0.96 -21.05
CA ASP A 97 4.50 0.20 -20.23
C ASP A 97 5.01 -0.12 -18.82
N LEU A 98 5.05 -1.39 -18.41
CA LEU A 98 5.49 -1.85 -17.08
C LEU A 98 6.69 -2.80 -17.16
N VAL A 99 7.35 -2.84 -18.32
CA VAL A 99 8.51 -3.70 -18.56
C VAL A 99 9.69 -3.23 -17.71
N LYS A 100 10.14 -4.09 -16.80
CA LYS A 100 11.17 -3.90 -15.75
C LYS A 100 10.72 -3.14 -14.49
N ASP A 101 9.48 -2.69 -14.41
CA ASP A 101 9.00 -1.96 -13.23
C ASP A 101 8.69 -2.94 -12.08
N TYR A 102 9.03 -2.56 -10.85
CA TYR A 102 8.49 -3.20 -9.66
C TYR A 102 7.05 -2.73 -9.41
N CYS A 103 6.11 -3.68 -9.39
CA CYS A 103 4.68 -3.37 -9.39
C CYS A 103 3.98 -3.88 -8.14
N ILE A 104 2.93 -3.17 -7.76
CA ILE A 104 1.90 -3.65 -6.84
C ILE A 104 0.65 -4.02 -7.63
N LEU A 105 0.07 -5.16 -7.28
CA LEU A 105 -1.21 -5.65 -7.76
C LEU A 105 -2.16 -5.81 -6.59
N ILE A 106 -3.36 -5.24 -6.74
CA ILE A 106 -4.41 -5.26 -5.72
C ILE A 106 -5.67 -5.88 -6.33
N ASN A 107 -6.07 -7.03 -5.80
CA ASN A 107 -7.32 -7.68 -6.14
C ASN A 107 -8.47 -7.00 -5.40
N THR A 108 -9.45 -6.49 -6.14
CA THR A 108 -10.68 -5.88 -5.62
C THR A 108 -11.88 -6.68 -6.10
N VAL A 109 -13.06 -6.43 -5.51
CA VAL A 109 -14.31 -7.07 -5.95
C VAL A 109 -14.65 -6.71 -7.41
N ASP A 110 -14.29 -5.50 -7.85
CA ASP A 110 -14.61 -4.98 -9.18
C ASP A 110 -13.56 -5.33 -10.25
N GLY A 111 -12.44 -5.98 -9.86
CA GLY A 111 -11.33 -6.31 -10.75
C GLY A 111 -9.95 -6.11 -10.12
N VAL A 112 -8.93 -5.96 -10.96
CA VAL A 112 -7.53 -5.90 -10.53
C VAL A 112 -6.96 -4.51 -10.78
N ILE A 113 -6.31 -3.92 -9.78
CA ILE A 113 -5.60 -2.64 -9.87
C ILE A 113 -4.10 -2.91 -9.92
N ILE A 114 -3.43 -2.31 -10.91
CA ILE A 114 -1.98 -2.41 -11.08
C ILE A 114 -1.38 -1.01 -11.03
N ARG A 115 -0.29 -0.87 -10.26
CA ARG A 115 0.52 0.36 -10.17
C ARG A 115 2.01 0.02 -10.18
N SER A 116 2.78 0.83 -10.89
CA SER A 116 4.24 0.81 -10.84
C SER A 116 4.71 1.60 -9.63
N LEU A 117 5.49 0.95 -8.77
CA LEU A 117 6.09 1.58 -7.59
C LEU A 117 7.29 2.45 -7.99
N ASP A 118 8.03 2.07 -9.02
CA ASP A 118 9.15 2.87 -9.53
C ASP A 118 8.68 4.22 -10.07
N LYS A 119 7.52 4.24 -10.76
CA LYS A 119 6.90 5.50 -11.21
C LYS A 119 6.36 6.33 -10.05
N LEU A 120 5.90 5.69 -8.97
CA LEU A 120 5.45 6.38 -7.77
C LEU A 120 6.63 7.05 -7.06
N GLU A 121 7.75 6.35 -6.92
CA GLU A 121 9.00 6.88 -6.33
C GLU A 121 9.52 8.07 -7.14
N ASN A 122 9.54 7.96 -8.48
CA ASN A 122 10.03 9.04 -9.34
C ASN A 122 9.18 10.32 -9.28
N LYS A 123 7.90 10.25 -8.90
CA LYS A 123 7.07 11.45 -8.69
C LYS A 123 7.43 12.21 -7.41
N TRP A 124 8.11 11.55 -6.46
CA TRP A 124 8.39 12.07 -5.12
C TRP A 124 9.88 12.47 -4.97
N LYS A 125 10.69 12.26 -6.03
CA LYS A 125 12.02 12.86 -6.21
C LYS A 125 11.92 14.27 -6.78
#